data_AF-A0A966UVQ3-F1
#
_entry.id   AF-A0A966UVQ3-F1
#
_cell.length_a   1.000
_cell.length_b   1.000
_cell.length_c   1.000
_cell.angle_alpha   90.00
_cell.angle_beta   90.00
_cell.angle_gamma   90.00
#
_symmetry.space_group_name_H-M   'P 1'
#
loop_
_entity.id
_entity.type
_entity.pdbx_description
1 polymer ?
#
loop_
_entity_poly.entity_id
_entity_poly.type
_entity_poly.pdbx_seq_one_letter_code
_entity_poly.pdbx_strand_id
1 'polypeptide(L)'
;MRKVLVALLALLFTAPIPPSHAEEPVALTVMSRNLYLGSDVGVAMKLLPNFPAAAQFMWDQVKITDFAQRAPLLAKEAARIKPDVIGIQEATIWYCKKDLWSGNVEVF
;
A
#
# COMPACT_ATOMS: atom_id res chain seq x y z
N MET A 1 -44.91 -6.37 52.10
CA MET A 1 -44.05 -5.62 51.14
C MET A 1 -42.59 -6.04 51.19
N ARG A 2 -41.92 -6.09 52.36
CA ARG A 2 -40.51 -6.52 52.49
C ARG A 2 -40.19 -7.91 51.90
N LYS A 3 -41.05 -8.91 52.11
CA LYS A 3 -40.86 -10.27 51.58
C LYS A 3 -40.97 -10.36 50.04
N VAL A 4 -41.85 -9.53 49.45
CA VAL A 4 -42.01 -9.42 47.99
C VAL A 4 -40.78 -8.74 47.38
N LEU A 5 -40.26 -7.72 48.05
CA LEU A 5 -39.03 -7.03 47.65
C LEU A 5 -37.81 -7.96 47.67
N VAL A 6 -37.69 -8.79 48.70
CA VAL A 6 -36.62 -9.80 48.82
C VAL A 6 -36.74 -10.88 47.74
N ALA A 7 -37.96 -11.33 47.44
CA ALA A 7 -38.19 -12.30 46.37
C ALA A 7 -37.84 -11.74 44.97
N LEU A 8 -38.18 -10.47 44.71
CA LEU A 8 -37.82 -9.78 43.46
C LEU A 8 -36.31 -9.58 43.31
N LEU A 9 -35.61 -9.23 44.39
CA LEU A 9 -34.15 -9.12 44.38
C LEU A 9 -33.49 -10.49 44.11
N ALA A 10 -33.97 -11.56 44.75
CA ALA A 10 -33.44 -12.90 44.54
C ALA A 10 -33.66 -13.40 43.09
N LEU A 11 -34.76 -12.99 42.45
CA LEU A 11 -35.05 -13.29 41.06
C LEU A 11 -34.11 -12.53 40.09
N LEU A 12 -33.73 -11.31 40.43
CA LEU A 12 -32.75 -10.52 39.67
C LEU A 12 -31.33 -11.10 39.74
N PHE A 13 -30.95 -11.70 40.88
CA PHE A 13 -29.64 -12.34 41.04
C PHE A 13 -29.50 -13.72 40.37
N THR A 14 -30.62 -14.32 39.95
CA THR A 14 -30.64 -15.63 39.28
C THR A 14 -30.87 -15.53 37.77
N ALA A 15 -31.09 -14.32 37.25
CA ALA A 15 -31.22 -14.10 35.81
C ALA A 15 -29.88 -14.36 35.10
N PRO A 16 -29.83 -15.22 34.07
CA PRO A 16 -28.62 -15.44 33.29
C PRO A 16 -28.24 -14.14 32.57
N ILE A 17 -27.05 -13.63 32.86
CA ILE A 17 -26.48 -12.50 32.12
C ILE A 17 -25.99 -13.08 30.78
N PRO A 18 -26.55 -12.63 29.63
CA PRO A 18 -26.03 -13.07 28.35
C PRO A 18 -24.55 -12.68 28.25
N PRO A 19 -23.67 -13.55 27.74
CA PRO A 19 -22.28 -13.21 27.55
C PRO A 19 -22.18 -11.94 26.69
N SER A 20 -21.44 -10.95 27.16
CA SER A 20 -21.09 -9.78 26.35
C SER A 20 -20.11 -10.27 25.29
N HIS A 21 -20.58 -10.36 24.04
CA HIS A 21 -19.69 -10.50 22.90
C HIS A 21 -19.08 -9.13 22.61
N ALA A 22 -17.77 -9.01 22.79
CA ALA A 22 -17.03 -7.92 22.16
C ALA A 22 -17.19 -8.09 20.64
N GLU A 23 -17.46 -6.99 19.93
CA GLU A 23 -17.46 -7.01 18.47
C GLU A 23 -16.07 -7.47 18.01
N GLU A 24 -16.01 -8.59 17.28
CA GLU A 24 -14.73 -9.11 16.85
C GLU A 24 -14.04 -8.09 15.95
N PRO A 25 -12.76 -7.76 16.19
CA PRO A 25 -12.04 -6.82 15.35
C PRO A 25 -12.12 -7.29 13.90
N VAL A 26 -12.55 -6.41 13.00
CA VAL A 26 -12.51 -6.71 11.56
C VAL A 26 -11.07 -7.01 11.18
N ALA A 27 -10.82 -8.25 10.78
CA ALA A 27 -9.51 -8.67 10.30
C ALA A 27 -9.27 -8.03 8.93
N LEU A 28 -8.27 -7.15 8.85
CA LEU A 28 -7.85 -6.51 7.60
C LEU A 28 -6.57 -7.14 7.08
N THR A 29 -6.57 -7.51 5.80
CA THR A 29 -5.38 -7.94 5.08
C THR A 29 -4.73 -6.73 4.42
N VAL A 30 -3.46 -6.48 4.75
CA VAL A 30 -2.71 -5.33 4.23
C VAL A 30 -1.53 -5.80 3.40
N MET A 31 -1.35 -5.21 2.22
CA MET A 31 -0.18 -5.38 1.37
C MET A 31 0.64 -4.10 1.33
N SER A 32 1.97 -4.22 1.41
CA SER A 32 2.89 -3.13 1.07
C SER A 32 3.75 -3.57 -0.11
N ARG A 33 3.89 -2.70 -1.11
CA ARG A 33 4.63 -3.03 -2.32
C ARG A 33 5.43 -1.86 -2.87
N ASN A 34 6.74 -2.05 -2.95
CA ASN A 34 7.61 -1.20 -3.75
C ASN A 34 7.57 -1.69 -5.21
N LEU A 35 7.20 -0.80 -6.13
CA LEU A 35 7.09 -1.12 -7.57
C LEU A 35 8.43 -1.16 -8.29
N TYR A 36 9.50 -0.73 -7.61
CA TYR A 36 10.80 -0.43 -8.17
C TYR A 36 10.73 0.67 -9.23
N LEU A 37 11.39 1.80 -8.95
CA LEU A 37 11.44 3.05 -9.70
C LEU A 37 11.84 2.85 -11.17
N GLY A 38 12.47 1.72 -11.49
CA GLY A 38 13.04 1.39 -12.79
C GLY A 38 14.55 1.65 -12.86
N SER A 39 15.17 2.11 -11.76
CA SER A 39 16.61 2.31 -11.68
C SER A 39 17.12 2.20 -10.24
N ASP A 40 18.38 1.80 -10.09
CA ASP A 40 19.10 1.85 -8.82
C ASP A 40 19.60 3.28 -8.51
N VAL A 41 18.91 3.97 -7.60
CA VAL A 41 19.29 5.33 -7.16
C VAL A 41 20.65 5.33 -6.45
N GLY A 42 20.97 4.26 -5.71
CA GLY A 42 22.24 4.16 -4.97
C GLY A 42 23.44 4.07 -5.89
N VAL A 43 23.32 3.42 -7.05
CA VAL A 43 24.36 3.44 -8.10
C VAL A 43 24.45 4.81 -8.74
N ALA A 44 23.32 5.46 -9.05
CA ALA A 44 23.31 6.82 -9.61
C ALA A 44 24.00 7.83 -8.68
N MET A 45 23.77 7.73 -7.36
CA MET A 45 24.41 8.61 -6.37
C MET A 45 25.93 8.52 -6.35
N LYS A 46 26.51 7.37 -6.72
CA LYS A 46 27.98 7.21 -6.81
C LYS A 46 28.60 8.00 -7.96
N LEU A 47 27.78 8.46 -8.92
CA LEU A 47 28.23 9.29 -10.04
C LEU A 47 28.26 10.78 -9.68
N LEU A 48 27.76 11.17 -8.51
CA LEU A 48 27.85 12.55 -8.04
C LEU A 48 29.31 12.97 -7.77
N PRO A 49 29.68 14.25 -8.02
CA PRO A 49 28.81 15.36 -8.38
C PRO A 49 28.47 15.45 -9.88
N ASN A 50 28.82 14.47 -10.72
CA ASN A 50 28.45 14.43 -12.14
C ASN A 50 26.95 14.07 -12.30
N PHE A 51 26.10 15.05 -12.05
CA PHE A 51 24.65 14.91 -12.12
C PHE A 51 24.14 14.47 -13.51
N PRO A 52 24.67 14.98 -14.65
CA PRO A 52 24.27 14.47 -15.96
C PRO A 52 24.53 12.97 -16.13
N ALA A 53 25.67 12.45 -15.66
CA ALA A 53 25.95 11.02 -15.72
C ALA A 53 24.99 10.20 -14.82
N ALA A 54 24.69 10.71 -13.62
CA ALA A 54 23.71 10.09 -12.73
C ALA A 54 22.32 10.01 -13.36
N ALA A 55 21.84 11.11 -13.95
CA ALA A 55 20.55 11.17 -14.63
C ALA A 55 20.50 10.26 -15.85
N GLN A 56 21.56 10.24 -16.66
CA GLN A 56 21.66 9.37 -17.84
C GLN A 56 21.65 7.88 -17.45
N PHE A 57 22.39 7.50 -16.41
CA PHE A 57 22.36 6.14 -15.87
C PHE A 57 20.93 5.75 -15.49
N MET A 58 20.23 6.59 -14.72
CA MET A 58 18.87 6.29 -14.30
C MET A 58 17.92 6.14 -15.49
N TRP A 59 18.04 7.04 -16.47
CA TRP A 59 17.25 7.03 -17.67
C TRP A 59 17.43 5.75 -18.50
N ASP A 60 18.67 5.29 -18.64
CA ASP A 60 18.96 4.07 -19.40
C ASP A 60 18.41 2.82 -18.70
N GLN A 61 18.45 2.77 -17.36
CA GLN A 61 17.84 1.68 -16.60
C GLN A 61 16.30 1.68 -16.74
N VAL A 62 15.64 2.84 -16.61
CA VAL A 62 14.17 2.93 -16.70
C VAL A 62 13.69 2.37 -18.03
N LYS A 63 14.29 2.80 -19.15
CA LYS A 63 13.94 2.31 -20.49
C LYS A 63 14.12 0.80 -20.66
N ILE A 64 15.14 0.20 -20.03
CA ILE A 64 15.42 -1.24 -20.17
C ILE A 64 14.51 -2.07 -19.26
N THR A 65 14.13 -1.53 -18.09
CA THR A 65 13.28 -2.25 -17.12
C THR A 65 11.80 -2.25 -17.48
N ASP A 66 11.39 -1.43 -18.45
CA ASP A 66 10.05 -1.36 -19.06
C ASP A 66 8.90 -1.58 -18.07
N PHE A 67 8.42 -0.51 -17.44
CA PHE A 67 7.34 -0.62 -16.45
C PHE A 67 6.04 -1.16 -17.06
N ALA A 68 5.76 -0.89 -18.35
CA ALA A 68 4.54 -1.38 -18.99
C ALA A 68 4.53 -2.92 -19.08
N GLN A 69 5.69 -3.55 -19.27
CA GLN A 69 5.81 -5.00 -19.22
C GLN A 69 5.66 -5.57 -17.79
N ARG A 70 6.11 -4.83 -16.77
CA ARG A 70 6.06 -5.27 -15.35
C ARG A 70 4.70 -5.06 -14.70
N ALA A 71 3.97 -4.00 -15.08
CA ALA A 71 2.72 -3.60 -14.43
C ALA A 71 1.66 -4.72 -14.38
N PRO A 72 1.40 -5.50 -15.45
CA PRO A 72 0.44 -6.61 -15.39
C PRO A 72 0.84 -7.72 -14.40
N LEU A 73 2.14 -7.95 -14.21
CA LEU A 73 2.65 -8.96 -13.28
C LEU A 73 2.48 -8.52 -11.83
N LEU A 74 2.76 -7.25 -11.53
CA LEU A 74 2.54 -6.63 -10.22
C LEU A 74 1.05 -6.59 -9.87
N ALA A 75 0.19 -6.25 -10.85
CA ALA A 75 -1.25 -6.31 -10.67
C ALA A 75 -1.74 -7.74 -10.38
N LYS A 76 -1.19 -8.74 -11.08
CA LYS A 76 -1.51 -10.15 -10.84
C LYS A 76 -1.06 -10.65 -9.45
N GLU A 77 0.03 -10.11 -8.92
CA GLU A 77 0.47 -10.36 -7.55
C GLU A 77 -0.57 -9.85 -6.54
N ALA A 78 -0.95 -8.57 -6.63
CA ALA A 78 -1.96 -7.98 -5.75
C ALA A 78 -3.32 -8.68 -5.86
N ALA A 79 -3.76 -8.99 -7.10
CA ALA A 79 -5.02 -9.68 -7.35
C ALA A 79 -5.08 -11.11 -6.78
N ARG A 80 -3.92 -11.78 -6.62
CA ARG A 80 -3.83 -13.10 -5.99
C ARG A 80 -3.99 -13.00 -4.48
N ILE A 81 -3.39 -11.99 -3.87
CA ILE A 81 -3.44 -11.77 -2.41
C ILE A 81 -4.80 -11.22 -1.99
N LYS A 82 -5.44 -10.42 -2.85
CA LYS A 82 -6.71 -9.73 -2.56
C LYS A 82 -6.66 -8.95 -1.22
N PRO A 83 -5.66 -8.07 -1.03
CA PRO A 83 -5.59 -7.30 0.21
C PRO A 83 -6.77 -6.33 0.29
N ASP A 84 -7.26 -6.08 1.50
CA ASP A 84 -8.26 -5.05 1.78
C ASP A 84 -7.66 -3.64 1.60
N VAL A 85 -6.35 -3.50 1.90
CA VAL A 85 -5.59 -2.26 1.74
C VAL A 85 -4.23 -2.54 1.11
N ILE A 86 -3.84 -1.73 0.13
CA ILE A 86 -2.50 -1.78 -0.48
C ILE A 86 -1.80 -0.43 -0.36
N GLY A 87 -0.60 -0.43 0.24
CA GLY A 87 0.34 0.69 0.22
C GLY A 87 1.39 0.49 -0.86
N ILE A 88 1.60 1.50 -1.71
CA ILE A 88 2.52 1.41 -2.85
C ILE A 88 3.67 2.41 -2.68
N GLN A 89 4.91 1.98 -2.91
CA GLN A 89 6.11 2.82 -2.96
C GLN A 89 6.71 2.85 -4.37
N GLU A 90 7.44 3.93 -4.66
CA GLU A 90 8.07 4.17 -5.97
C GLU A 90 7.06 4.16 -7.13
N ALA A 91 5.81 4.58 -6.85
CA ALA A 91 4.79 4.83 -7.86
C ALA A 91 5.09 6.14 -8.60
N THR A 92 5.97 6.05 -9.59
CA THR A 92 6.49 7.21 -10.34
C THR A 92 6.12 7.11 -11.80
N ILE A 93 5.75 8.25 -12.39
CA ILE A 93 5.60 8.41 -13.84
C ILE A 93 6.87 9.08 -14.35
N TRP A 94 7.59 8.38 -15.21
CA TRP A 94 8.68 8.97 -15.97
C TRP A 94 8.11 9.65 -17.21
N TYR A 95 8.55 10.87 -17.48
CA TYR A 95 8.17 11.56 -18.70
C TYR A 95 9.34 12.34 -19.28
N CYS A 96 9.38 12.42 -20.61
CA CYS A 96 10.25 13.32 -21.33
C CYS A 96 9.49 14.58 -21.74
N LYS A 97 10.21 15.70 -21.72
CA LYS A 97 9.76 16.96 -22.29
C LYS A 97 10.89 17.50 -23.17
N LYS A 98 10.63 17.61 -24.47
CA LYS A 98 11.63 17.99 -25.47
C LYS A 98 12.17 19.41 -25.26
N ASP A 99 11.28 20.35 -24.94
CA ASP A 99 11.56 21.76 -24.69
C ASP A 99 10.50 22.37 -23.77
N LEU A 100 10.66 23.62 -23.33
CA LEU A 100 9.77 24.30 -22.38
C LEU A 100 8.29 24.35 -22.80
N TRP A 101 8.00 24.20 -24.09
CA TRP A 101 6.67 24.39 -24.68
C TRP A 101 6.00 23.06 -25.08
N SER A 102 6.77 21.98 -25.16
CA SER A 102 6.28 20.64 -25.47
C SER A 102 5.43 20.06 -24.33
N GLY A 103 4.49 19.18 -24.70
CA GLY A 103 3.80 18.32 -23.75
C GLY A 103 4.73 17.26 -23.15
N ASN A 104 4.30 16.68 -22.04
CA ASN A 104 4.98 15.54 -21.42
C ASN A 104 4.66 14.27 -22.21
N VAL A 105 5.69 13.48 -22.51
CA VAL A 105 5.55 12.14 -23.10
C VAL A 105 5.92 11.15 -22.02
N GLU A 106 4.95 10.38 -21.53
CA GLU A 106 5.19 9.32 -20.56
C GLU A 106 6.09 8.25 -21.18
N VAL A 107 6.99 7.71 -20.35
CA VAL A 107 7.96 6.71 -20.75
C VAL A 107 7.78 5.53 -19.80
N PHE A 108 7.61 4.36 -20.40
CA PHE A 108 7.42 3.10 -19.70
C PHE A 108 8.57 2.19 -20.04
#